data_AF-A0A673IA83-F1
#
_entry.id   AF-A0A673IA83-F1
#
_cell.length_a   1.000
_cell.length_b   1.000
_cell.length_c   1.000
_cell.angle_alpha   90.00
_cell.angle_beta   90.00
_cell.angle_gamma   90.00
#
_symmetry.space_group_name_H-M   'P 1'
#
loop_
_entity.id
_entity.type
_entity.pdbx_description
1 polymer ?
#
loop_
_entity_poly.entity_id
_entity_poly.type
_entity_poly.pdbx_seq_one_letter_code
_entity_poly.pdbx_strand_id
1 'polypeptide(L)' 'MEEKVILASILRYFNIVACQKREDLRPLGELVLRPERGIWITLERRKH' A
#
# COMPACT_ATOMS: atom_id res chain seq x y z
N MET A 1 -2.18 2.58 -16.77
CA MET A 1 -3.64 2.25 -16.87
C MET A 1 -3.96 1.09 -15.94
N GLU A 2 -3.02 0.16 -15.80
CA GLU A 2 -3.13 -1.05 -14.99
C GLU A 2 -3.19 -0.75 -13.49
N GLU A 3 -2.33 0.16 -13.00
CA GLU A 3 -2.17 0.45 -11.57
C GLU A 3 -3.45 1.03 -10.97
N LYS A 4 -4.10 1.96 -11.69
CA LYS A 4 -5.37 2.54 -11.23
C LYS A 4 -6.51 1.52 -11.24
N VAL A 5 -6.50 0.55 -12.16
CA VAL A 5 -7.51 -0.51 -12.22
C VAL A 5 -7.35 -1.49 -11.06
N ILE A 6 -6.10 -1.85 -10.73
CA ILE A 6 -5.77 -2.66 -9.57
C ILE A 6 -6.19 -1.92 -8.30
N LEU A 7 -5.77 -0.65 -8.14
CA LEU A 7 -6.08 0.16 -6.96
C LEU A 7 -7.60 0.31 -6.75
N ALA A 8 -8.35 0.63 -7.82
CA ALA A 8 -9.81 0.72 -7.76
C ALA A 8 -10.47 -0.61 -7.36
N SER A 9 -9.91 -1.75 -7.78
CA SER A 9 -10.43 -3.05 -7.39
C SER A 9 -10.17 -3.35 -5.92
N ILE A 10 -8.96 -3.09 -5.42
CA ILE A 10 -8.63 -3.30 -4.00
C ILE A 10 -9.50 -2.37 -3.11
N LEU A 11 -9.56 -1.08 -3.43
CA LEU A 11 -10.31 -0.08 -2.65
C LEU A 11 -11.82 -0.30 -2.64
N ARG A 12 -12.37 -1.04 -3.61
CA ARG A 12 -13.80 -1.40 -3.66
C ARG A 12 -14.15 -2.53 -2.70
N TYR A 13 -13.27 -3.53 -2.57
CA TYR A 13 -13.57 -4.76 -1.84
C TYR A 13 -12.93 -4.86 -0.45
N PHE A 14 -11.95 -4.01 -0.14
CA PHE A 14 -11.18 -4.11 1.11
C PHE A 14 -11.09 -2.78 1.86
N ASN A 15 -11.16 -2.87 3.18
CA ASN A 15 -10.58 -1.87 4.08
C ASN A 15 -9.08 -2.14 4.19
N ILE A 16 -8.28 -1.08 4.14
CA ILE A 16 -6.82 -1.14 4.15
C ILE A 16 -6.31 -0.33 5.34
N VAL A 17 -5.44 -0.93 6.14
CA VAL A 17 -4.75 -0.24 7.24
C VAL A 17 -3.24 -0.44 7.06
N ALA A 18 -2.47 0.62 7.22
CA ALA A 18 -1.01 0.54 7.22
C ALA A 18 -0.51 0.05 8.59
N CYS A 19 0.44 -0.89 8.58
CA CYS A 19 1.02 -1.46 9.81
C CYS A 19 2.27 -0.72 10.29
N GLN A 20 2.67 0.35 9.57
CA GLN A 20 3.92 1.07 9.77
C GLN A 20 3.63 2.57 9.71
N LYS A 21 4.36 3.36 10.51
CA LYS A 21 4.34 4.82 10.39
C LYS A 21 5.26 5.26 9.25
N ARG A 22 5.16 6.52 8.84
CA ARG A 22 5.94 7.06 7.72
C ARG A 22 7.45 7.05 8.03
N GLU A 23 7.81 7.34 9.27
CA GLU A 23 9.18 7.29 9.78
C GLU A 23 9.79 5.89 9.73
N ASP A 24 8.97 4.83 9.80
CA ASP A 24 9.43 3.44 9.76
C ASP A 24 9.79 2.96 8.34
N LEU A 25 9.34 3.67 7.30
CA LEU A 25 9.46 3.24 5.90
C LEU A 25 10.88 3.32 5.34
N ARG A 26 11.76 4.12 5.97
CA ARG A 26 13.18 4.30 5.60
C ARG A 26 13.38 4.41 4.08
N PRO A 27 12.93 5.51 3.46
CA PRO A 27 12.96 5.64 2.01
C PRO A 27 14.39 5.63 1.47
N LEU A 28 14.66 4.76 0.50
CA LEU A 28 15.93 4.66 -0.22
C LEU A 28 15.88 5.54 -1.47
N GLY A 29 16.84 6.47 -1.57
CA GLY A 29 17.02 7.36 -2.72
C GLY A 29 17.93 6.75 -3.79
N GLU A 30 17.52 5.62 -4.37
CA GLU A 30 18.23 5.00 -5.49
C GLU A 30 17.81 5.65 -6.82
N LEU A 31 17.67 4.89 -7.92
CA LEU A 31 17.13 5.40 -9.18
C LEU A 31 15.68 5.89 -9.05
N VAL A 32 14.91 5.29 -8.13
CA VAL A 32 13.57 5.71 -7.75
C VAL A 32 13.42 5.67 -6.24
N LEU A 33 12.60 6.57 -5.70
CA LEU A 33 12.30 6.59 -4.27
C LEU A 33 11.42 5.38 -3.91
N ARG A 34 11.92 4.53 -3.01
CA ARG A 34 11.18 3.35 -2.54
C ARG A 34 11.44 3.07 -1.06
N PRO A 35 10.48 2.50 -0.32
CA PRO A 35 10.74 2.03 1.04
C PRO A 35 11.74 0.86 1.03
N GLU A 36 12.57 0.74 2.06
CA GLU A 36 13.56 -0.34 2.19
C GLU A 36 12.92 -1.74 2.16
N ARG A 37 11.73 -1.90 2.77
CA ARG A 37 11.08 -3.22 2.97
C ARG A 37 9.62 -3.27 2.51
N GLY A 38 9.25 -2.41 1.57
CA GLY A 38 7.85 -2.27 1.13
C GLY A 38 6.98 -1.56 2.15
N ILE A 39 5.65 -1.59 1.93
CA ILE A 39 4.63 -1.08 2.85
C ILE A 39 3.79 -2.25 3.31
N TRP A 40 3.75 -2.47 4.62
CA TRP A 40 2.93 -3.53 5.20
C TRP A 40 1.52 -3.04 5.45
N ILE A 41 0.55 -3.83 4.99
CA ILE A 41 -0.86 -3.52 5.12
C ILE A 41 -1.65 -4.73 5.64
N THR A 42 -2.71 -4.44 6.37
CA THR A 42 -3.78 -5.39 6.65
C THR A 42 -4.93 -5.13 5.69
N LEU A 43 -5.48 -6.20 5.12
CA LEU A 43 -6.65 -6.17 4.25
C LEU A 43 -7.82 -6.86 4.94
N GLU A 44 -8.92 -6.13 5.10
CA GLU A 44 -10.18 -6.69 5.62
C GLU A 44 -11.24 -6.60 4.54
N ARG A 45 -11.84 -7.73 4.17
CA ARG A 45 -12.90 -7.76 3.15
C ARG A 45 -14.12 -6.99 3.66
N ARG A 46 -14.60 -6.04 2.86
CA ARG A 46 -15.86 -5.35 3.13
C ARG A 46 -17.03 -6.31 2.97
N LYS A 47 -17.89 -6.37 3.98
CA LYS A 47 -19.21 -7.00 3.85
C LYS A 47 -20.08 -6.00 3.08
N HIS A 48 -20.62 -6.43 1.95
CA HIS A 48 -21.60 -5.66 1.20
C HIS A 48 -22.91 -5.53 1.97
#